data_AF-A0A3M2UEI3-F1
#
_entry.id   AF-A0A3M2UEI3-F1
#
_cell.length_a   1.000
_cell.length_b   1.000
_cell.length_c   1.000
_cell.angle_alpha   90.00
_cell.angle_beta   90.00
_cell.angle_gamma   90.00
#
_symmetry.space_group_name_H-M   'P 1'
#
loop_
_entity.id
_entity.type
_entity.pdbx_description
1 polymer ?
#
loop_
_entity_poly.entity_id
_entity_poly.type
_entity_poly.pdbx_seq_one_letter_code
_entity_poly.pdbx_strand_id
1 'polypeptide(L)'
;QPEAEQELADGYHIEYAGMKWGMFFVGEYIGIILISALLVTLFFGGWHGPFDILPSLAFFWFALKTAFFIMLFILLRASIPRPRYDQVMDFSWKFCLPL
;
A
#
# COMPACT_ATOMS: atom_id res chain seq x y z
N GLN A 1 0.71 11.86 2.01
CA GLN A 1 1.14 12.48 0.74
C GLN A 1 0.58 13.90 0.74
N PRO A 2 1.42 14.95 0.70
CA PRO A 2 0.94 16.32 0.52
C PRO A 2 0.56 16.51 -0.95
N GLU A 3 -0.66 16.11 -1.29
CA GLU A 3 -1.18 16.04 -2.66
C GLU A 3 -2.17 17.18 -2.99
N ALA A 4 -2.31 18.17 -2.11
CA ALA A 4 -3.25 19.28 -2.27
C ALA A 4 -2.50 20.58 -2.52
N GLU A 5 -3.01 21.41 -3.44
CA GLU A 5 -2.51 22.77 -3.73
C GLU A 5 -2.42 23.69 -2.49
N GLN A 6 -3.02 23.28 -1.36
CA GLN A 6 -3.00 24.00 -0.08
C GLN A 6 -1.85 23.61 0.86
N GLU A 7 -1.10 22.54 0.61
CA GLU A 7 0.10 22.17 1.38
C GLU A 7 1.25 21.89 0.40
N LEU A 8 2.47 22.39 0.72
CA LEU A 8 3.70 22.36 -0.09
C LEU A 8 3.64 21.40 -1.28
N ALA A 9 3.50 21.98 -2.48
CA ALA A 9 3.17 21.22 -3.68
C ALA A 9 4.22 20.15 -4.01
N ASP A 10 3.74 18.97 -4.38
CA ASP A 10 4.56 17.79 -4.67
C ASP A 10 5.34 18.01 -5.98
N GLY A 11 6.67 18.15 -5.90
CA GLY A 11 7.51 18.62 -7.00
C GLY A 11 7.40 17.80 -8.29
N TYR A 12 7.32 16.46 -8.18
CA TYR A 12 7.22 15.58 -9.35
C TYR A 12 5.86 15.68 -10.07
N HIS A 13 4.80 16.16 -9.40
CA HIS A 13 3.52 16.39 -10.08
C HIS A 13 3.52 17.69 -10.90
N ILE A 14 4.41 18.64 -10.61
CA ILE A 14 4.50 19.94 -11.30
C ILE A 14 5.51 19.90 -12.45
N GLU A 15 6.58 19.11 -12.31
CA GLU A 15 7.70 19.12 -13.26
C GLU A 15 7.49 18.20 -14.48
N TYR A 16 6.61 17.20 -14.39
CA TYR A 16 6.40 16.22 -15.45
C TYR A 16 5.01 16.35 -16.11
N ALA A 17 5.00 16.48 -17.44
CA ALA A 17 3.77 16.52 -18.25
C ALA A 17 3.56 15.24 -19.06
N GLY A 18 2.29 14.94 -19.39
CA GLY A 18 1.90 13.88 -20.32
C GLY A 18 2.15 12.45 -19.81
N MET A 19 2.82 11.61 -20.60
CA MET A 19 3.01 10.19 -20.30
C MET A 19 3.94 9.93 -19.11
N LYS A 20 4.87 10.85 -18.82
CA LYS A 20 5.77 10.75 -17.67
C LYS A 20 5.04 10.94 -16.35
N TRP A 21 4.07 11.85 -16.30
CA TRP A 21 3.16 12.03 -15.18
C TRP A 21 2.37 10.75 -14.89
N GLY A 22 1.81 10.11 -15.93
CA GLY A 22 1.07 8.85 -15.79
C GLY A 22 1.92 7.70 -15.23
N MET A 23 3.22 7.66 -15.54
CA MET A 23 4.12 6.64 -15.00
C MET A 23 4.32 6.75 -13.47
N PHE A 24 4.20 7.94 -12.87
CA PHE A 24 4.27 8.09 -11.42
C PHE A 24 3.06 7.46 -10.71
N PHE A 25 1.84 7.65 -11.23
CA PHE A 25 0.66 6.97 -10.71
C PHE A 25 0.77 5.46 -10.84
N VAL A 26 1.20 4.98 -12.01
CA VAL A 26 1.40 3.54 -12.23
C VAL A 26 2.43 2.99 -11.23
N GLY A 27 3.51 3.72 -10.97
CA GLY A 27 4.51 3.36 -9.96
C GLY A 27 3.93 3.27 -8.55
N GLU A 28 3.12 4.25 -8.12
CA GLU A 28 2.46 4.24 -6.81
C GLU A 28 1.53 3.02 -6.67
N TYR A 29 0.70 2.75 -7.68
CA TYR A 29 -0.22 1.59 -7.66
C TYR A 29 0.52 0.25 -7.70
N ILE A 30 1.61 0.15 -8.47
CA ILE A 30 2.49 -1.04 -8.44
C ILE A 30 3.08 -1.22 -7.04
N GLY A 31 3.47 -0.12 -6.37
CA GLY A 31 3.97 -0.15 -4.99
C GLY A 31 2.95 -0.74 -4.01
N ILE A 32 1.68 -0.33 -4.11
CA ILE A 32 0.59 -0.87 -3.26
C ILE A 32 0.39 -2.37 -3.50
N ILE A 33 0.39 -2.80 -4.77
CA ILE A 33 0.25 -4.22 -5.13
C ILE A 33 1.44 -5.02 -4.59
N LEU A 34 2.66 -4.51 -4.73
CA LEU A 34 3.89 -5.16 -4.29
C LEU A 34 3.93 -5.30 -2.77
N ILE A 35 3.61 -4.24 -2.02
CA ILE A 35 3.56 -4.28 -0.55
C ILE A 35 2.48 -5.26 -0.08
N SER A 36 1.30 -5.24 -0.72
CA SER A 36 0.22 -6.19 -0.39
C SER A 36 0.65 -7.63 -0.64
N ALA A 37 1.33 -7.90 -1.75
CA ALA A 37 1.87 -9.22 -2.06
C ALA A 37 2.94 -9.65 -1.05
N LEU A 38 3.85 -8.76 -0.66
CA LEU A 38 4.88 -9.03 0.35
C LEU A 38 4.30 -9.31 1.74
N LEU A 39 3.27 -8.58 2.15
CA LEU A 39 2.58 -8.86 3.42
C LEU A 39 2.00 -10.27 3.42
N VAL A 40 1.34 -10.65 2.32
CA VAL A 40 0.76 -11.99 2.18
C VAL A 40 1.82 -13.08 2.22
N THR A 41 2.95 -12.90 1.54
CA THR A 41 4.02 -13.90 1.51
C THR A 41 4.77 -14.02 2.83
N LEU A 42 5.12 -12.90 3.46
CA LEU A 42 5.98 -12.88 4.65
C LEU A 42 5.22 -13.22 5.93
N PHE A 43 3.99 -12.71 6.09
CA PHE A 43 3.26 -12.82 7.36
C PHE A 43 2.03 -13.75 7.29
N PHE A 44 1.35 -13.87 6.15
CA PHE A 44 0.07 -14.59 6.03
C PHE A 44 0.17 -15.94 5.30
N GLY A 45 1.36 -16.55 5.28
CA GLY A 45 1.58 -17.91 4.79
C GLY A 45 1.52 -18.06 3.27
N GLY A 46 1.61 -16.97 2.51
CA GLY A 46 1.73 -16.96 1.05
C GLY A 46 0.67 -17.82 0.36
N TRP A 47 1.15 -18.89 -0.27
CA TRP A 47 0.39 -19.82 -1.10
C TRP A 47 -0.40 -20.88 -0.32
N HIS A 48 -0.15 -21.03 0.99
CA HIS A 48 -0.85 -22.02 1.80
C HIS A 48 -2.26 -21.52 2.16
N GLY A 49 -3.26 -22.29 1.74
CA GLY A 49 -4.65 -22.11 2.16
C GLY A 49 -4.88 -22.61 3.59
N PRO A 50 -5.95 -22.17 4.27
CA PRO A 50 -6.29 -22.70 5.58
C PRO A 50 -6.55 -24.22 5.48
N PHE A 51 -5.85 -25.00 6.32
CA PHE A 51 -6.01 -26.45 6.50
C PHE A 51 -5.68 -27.35 5.28
N ASP A 52 -4.84 -26.90 4.34
CA ASP A 52 -4.40 -27.69 3.17
C ASP A 52 -5.55 -28.30 2.33
N ILE A 53 -6.74 -27.69 2.36
CA ILE A 53 -7.99 -28.28 1.84
C ILE A 53 -7.96 -28.45 0.31
N LEU A 54 -7.15 -27.68 -0.43
CA LEU A 54 -6.90 -27.87 -1.87
C LEU A 54 -5.53 -27.29 -2.30
N PRO A 55 -4.47 -28.12 -2.43
CA PRO A 55 -3.16 -27.68 -2.91
C PRO A 55 -3.17 -27.17 -4.36
N SER A 56 -4.12 -27.62 -5.18
CA SER A 56 -4.24 -27.25 -6.59
C SER A 56 -4.70 -25.79 -6.82
N LEU A 57 -5.27 -25.15 -5.80
CA LEU A 57 -5.77 -23.77 -5.84
C LEU A 57 -4.87 -22.79 -5.09
N ALA A 58 -3.62 -23.15 -4.82
CA ALA A 58 -2.65 -22.32 -4.10
C ALA A 58 -2.54 -20.88 -4.68
N PHE A 59 -2.58 -20.75 -6.01
CA PHE A 59 -2.55 -19.44 -6.67
C PHE A 59 -3.80 -18.59 -6.37
N PHE A 60 -4.98 -19.22 -6.36
CA PHE A 60 -6.23 -18.52 -6.07
C PHE A 60 -6.26 -18.00 -4.63
N TRP A 61 -5.72 -18.77 -3.68
CA TRP A 61 -5.60 -18.34 -2.29
C TRP A 61 -4.67 -17.13 -2.12
N PHE A 62 -3.53 -17.14 -2.80
CA PHE A 62 -2.63 -15.98 -2.80
C PHE A 62 -3.26 -14.75 -3.43
N ALA A 63 -3.92 -14.91 -4.59
CA ALA A 63 -4.60 -13.81 -5.27
C ALA A 63 -5.74 -13.24 -4.42
N LEU A 64 -6.52 -14.09 -3.75
CA LEU A 64 -7.62 -13.68 -2.87
C LEU A 64 -7.13 -12.94 -1.62
N LYS A 65 -6.07 -13.44 -0.96
CA LYS A 65 -5.43 -12.74 0.17
C LYS A 65 -4.86 -11.39 -0.27
N THR A 66 -4.19 -11.36 -1.42
CA THR A 66 -3.61 -10.11 -1.96
C THR A 66 -4.70 -9.09 -2.31
N ALA A 67 -5.79 -9.53 -2.96
CA ALA A 67 -6.94 -8.68 -3.26
C ALA A 67 -7.61 -8.14 -1.99
N PHE A 68 -7.69 -8.93 -0.93
CA PHE A 68 -8.17 -8.47 0.37
C PHE A 68 -7.30 -7.33 0.95
N PHE A 69 -5.97 -7.47 0.92
CA PHE A 69 -5.07 -6.39 1.37
C PHE A 69 -5.16 -5.14 0.51
N ILE A 70 -5.25 -5.30 -0.82
CA ILE A 70 -5.46 -4.15 -1.73
C ILE A 70 -6.77 -3.43 -1.38
N MET A 71 -7.85 -4.17 -1.18
CA MET A 71 -9.14 -3.60 -0.77
C MET A 71 -9.04 -2.88 0.57
N LEU A 72 -8.31 -3.46 1.53
CA LEU A 72 -8.04 -2.83 2.82
C LEU A 72 -7.27 -1.51 2.65
N PHE A 73 -6.22 -1.47 1.81
CA PHE A 73 -5.51 -0.22 1.53
C PHE A 73 -6.40 0.86 0.90
N ILE A 74 -7.30 0.47 -0.01
CA ILE A 74 -8.29 1.39 -0.60
C ILE A 74 -9.24 1.93 0.47
N LEU A 75 -9.74 1.06 1.37
CA LEU A 75 -10.62 1.46 2.47
C LEU A 75 -9.91 2.37 3.48
N LEU A 76 -8.64 2.09 3.81
CA LEU A 76 -7.83 2.95 4.68
C LEU A 76 -7.64 4.33 4.06
N ARG A 77 -7.36 4.40 2.75
CA ARG A 77 -7.27 5.68 2.02
C ARG A 77 -8.59 6.45 2.06
N ALA A 78 -9.73 5.76 2.01
CA ALA A 78 -11.05 6.39 2.08
C ALA A 78 -11.46 6.81 3.51
N SER A 79 -11.02 6.08 4.54
CA SER A 79 -11.53 6.22 5.91
C SER A 79 -10.67 7.11 6.81
N ILE A 80 -9.36 7.24 6.54
CA ILE A 80 -8.44 7.95 7.43
C ILE A 80 -8.41 9.45 7.09
N PRO A 81 -8.71 10.34 8.06
CA PRO A 81 -8.47 11.77 7.90
C PRO A 81 -6.97 12.04 7.83
N ARG A 82 -6.54 12.91 6.91
CA ARG A 82 -5.13 13.17 6.61
C ARG A 82 -4.33 13.56 7.87
N PRO A 83 -3.40 12.72 8.36
CA PRO A 83 -2.55 13.08 9.49
C PRO A 83 -1.44 14.02 9.04
N ARG A 84 -1.08 14.98 9.90
CA ARG A 84 0.04 15.89 9.64
C ARG A 84 1.36 15.13 9.69
N TYR A 85 2.31 15.50 8.83
CA TYR A 85 3.62 14.85 8.74
C TYR A 85 4.34 14.73 10.10
N ASP A 86 4.30 15.80 10.89
CA ASP A 86 4.92 15.86 12.21
C ASP A 86 4.37 14.78 13.17
N GLN A 87 3.06 14.49 13.10
CA GLN A 87 2.41 13.48 13.94
C GLN A 87 2.77 12.05 13.50
N VAL A 88 2.92 11.84 12.18
CA VAL A 88 3.35 10.54 11.62
C VAL A 88 4.80 10.25 12.00
N MET A 89 5.67 11.26 11.94
CA MET A 89 7.07 11.14 12.33
C MET A 89 7.20 10.82 13.82
N ASP A 90 6.48 11.55 14.67
CA ASP A 90 6.47 11.32 16.11
C ASP A 90 6.00 9.91 16.47
N PHE A 91 4.93 9.42 15.84
CA PHE A 91 4.44 8.06 16.07
C PHE A 91 5.45 6.99 15.63
N SER A 92 6.04 7.17 14.45
CA SER A 92 7.00 6.20 13.89
C SER A 92 8.26 6.09 14.76
N TRP A 93 8.79 7.22 15.24
CA TRP A 93 10.01 7.23 16.05
C TRP A 93 9.79 6.84 17.50
N LYS A 94 8.67 7.26 18.11
CA LYS A 94 8.41 7.02 19.53
C LYS A 94 7.75 5.67 19.79
N PHE A 95 7.04 5.10 18.83
CA PHE A 95 6.27 3.87 19.01
C PHE A 95 6.68 2.73 18.08
N CYS A 96 6.86 2.96 16.77
CA CYS A 96 7.14 1.85 15.84
C CYS A 96 8.58 1.32 15.88
N LEU A 97 9.58 2.17 16.13
CA LEU A 97 10.99 1.77 16.21
C LEU A 97 11.42 1.08 17.53
N PRO A 98 10.93 1.50 18.72
CA PRO A 98 11.34 0.85 19.97
C PRO A 98 10.57 -0.43 20.30
N LEU A 99 9.54 -0.78 19.51
CA LEU A 99 8.70 -1.97 19.68
C LEU A 99 9.20 -3.14 18.84
#